data_AF-A0A2D9XHI7-F1
#
_entry.id   AF-A0A2D9XHI7-F1
#
_cell.length_a   1.000
_cell.length_b   1.000
_cell.length_c   1.000
_cell.angle_alpha   90.00
_cell.angle_beta   90.00
_cell.angle_gamma   90.00
#
_symmetry.space_group_name_H-M   'P 1'
#
loop_
_entity.id
_entity.type
_entity.pdbx_description
1 polymer ?
#
loop_
_entity_poly.entity_id
_entity_poly.type
_entity_poly.pdbx_seq_one_letter_code
_entity_poly.pdbx_strand_id
1 'polypeptide(L)'
;MRAFLGIVSFIFFVNLTDAANDIDSHGVILVYHHVSTDTPPSTSISPEDFEKHLHYLKENDFNVIALNQMVETLKAGEQLPDKAVAITFDDGYISIYDTAFPMLQSYGFPFTLFLSTGPIDRQQQNFINWEQIKEMSSAGVIIANHMVEHPYMLAKGQDESELEWINRLEKELLKAELRIEQQTGQSHRYLAYPFGEFNTEIKNMLEANDFIGLAQNSGAVGVNSDFLALPRFPLASIYANLDTAKIKLDSKAFNVDLIQPLSPVTQDRNPPVTLKFNDGNYNLSQIGCFANSKPLPMTWIDKSQGLLKIEPNESYSGRRWRYLCTAPVPGENRFYWFSVQWIKPD
;
A
#
# COMPACT_ATOMS: atom_id res chain seq x y z
N MET A 1 19.88 -76.13 11.12
CA MET A 1 19.08 -74.98 10.65
C MET A 1 18.55 -74.23 11.86
N ARG A 2 19.10 -73.05 12.16
CA ARG A 2 18.55 -72.12 13.17
C ARG A 2 18.03 -70.91 12.42
N ALA A 3 16.72 -70.68 12.47
CA ALA A 3 16.05 -69.60 11.76
C ALA A 3 16.15 -68.30 12.56
N PHE A 4 16.65 -67.25 11.90
CA PHE A 4 16.63 -65.87 12.38
C PHE A 4 15.22 -65.29 12.15
N LEU A 5 14.53 -64.88 13.21
CA LEU A 5 13.33 -64.04 13.11
C LEU A 5 13.78 -62.58 13.11
N GLY A 6 13.72 -61.93 11.94
CA GLY A 6 13.93 -60.49 11.80
C GLY A 6 12.69 -59.72 12.22
N ILE A 7 12.83 -58.83 13.20
CA ILE A 7 11.80 -57.88 13.60
C ILE A 7 11.82 -56.72 12.59
N VAL A 8 10.76 -56.60 11.79
CA VAL A 8 10.55 -55.46 10.90
C VAL A 8 9.92 -54.34 11.72
N SER A 9 10.69 -53.29 12.00
CA SER A 9 10.20 -52.08 12.66
C SER A 9 9.48 -51.22 11.61
N PHE A 10 8.16 -51.08 11.73
CA PHE A 10 7.37 -50.16 10.91
C PHE A 10 7.53 -48.74 11.47
N ILE A 11 8.28 -47.91 10.76
CA ILE A 11 8.36 -46.46 11.02
C ILE A 11 7.07 -45.84 10.47
N PHE A 12 6.19 -45.39 11.35
CA PHE A 12 5.06 -44.54 10.98
C PHE A 12 5.59 -43.14 10.68
N PHE A 13 5.65 -42.78 9.40
CA PHE A 13 5.77 -41.39 8.98
C PHE A 13 4.42 -40.71 9.23
N VAL A 14 4.35 -39.90 10.30
CA VAL A 14 3.25 -38.94 10.45
C VAL A 14 3.52 -37.84 9.44
N ASN A 15 2.76 -37.83 8.35
CA ASN A 15 2.67 -36.65 7.48
C ASN A 15 2.01 -35.55 8.32
N LEU A 16 2.83 -34.65 8.86
CA LEU A 16 2.38 -33.33 9.25
C LEU A 16 2.01 -32.62 7.94
N THR A 17 0.74 -32.72 7.56
CA THR A 17 0.16 -31.72 6.68
C THR A 17 0.20 -30.42 7.48
N ASP A 18 1.07 -29.49 7.09
CA ASP A 18 0.88 -28.09 7.45
C ASP A 18 -0.51 -27.71 6.92
N ALA A 19 -1.49 -27.71 7.82
CA ALA A 19 -2.64 -26.85 7.64
C ALA A 19 -2.05 -25.45 7.73
N ALA A 20 -1.66 -24.88 6.58
CA ALA A 20 -1.46 -23.45 6.48
C ALA A 20 -2.77 -22.84 6.98
N ASN A 21 -2.75 -22.36 8.22
CA ASN A 21 -3.86 -21.59 8.74
C ASN A 21 -4.00 -20.42 7.78
N ASP A 22 -5.13 -20.37 7.06
CA ASP A 22 -5.50 -19.25 6.21
C ASP A 22 -5.79 -18.06 7.13
N ILE A 23 -4.73 -17.34 7.49
CA ILE A 23 -4.78 -16.22 8.42
C ILE A 23 -5.44 -15.07 7.65
N ASP A 24 -6.74 -14.86 7.91
CA ASP A 24 -7.58 -13.76 7.41
C ASP A 24 -7.17 -12.44 8.13
N SER A 25 -5.90 -12.05 7.99
CA SER A 25 -5.28 -10.87 8.60
C SER A 25 -5.18 -9.74 7.59
N HIS A 26 -5.86 -8.64 7.91
CA HIS A 26 -6.04 -7.50 7.01
C HIS A 26 -5.82 -6.19 7.72
N GLY A 27 -5.34 -5.20 6.98
CA GLY A 27 -5.24 -3.83 7.41
C GLY A 27 -5.51 -2.87 6.28
N VAL A 28 -5.72 -1.61 6.64
CA VAL A 28 -5.91 -0.51 5.69
C VAL A 28 -4.85 0.56 5.94
N ILE A 29 -4.13 0.95 4.88
CA ILE A 29 -3.17 2.05 4.95
C ILE A 29 -3.80 3.28 4.28
N LEU A 30 -3.82 4.39 5.00
CA LEU A 30 -4.35 5.67 4.53
C LEU A 30 -3.23 6.58 4.10
N VAL A 31 -3.44 7.37 3.05
CA VAL A 31 -2.52 8.44 2.67
C VAL A 31 -3.22 9.79 2.59
N TYR A 32 -2.66 10.74 3.33
CA TYR A 32 -2.97 12.16 3.32
C TYR A 32 -1.74 12.95 2.84
N HIS A 33 -1.91 14.21 2.46
CA HIS A 33 -0.77 15.09 2.11
C HIS A 33 -0.90 16.41 2.87
N HIS A 34 -1.96 17.19 2.59
CA HIS A 34 -2.26 18.42 3.33
C HIS A 34 -3.50 18.28 4.21
N VAL A 35 -3.44 18.90 5.40
CA VAL A 35 -4.61 19.15 6.26
C VAL A 35 -4.81 20.66 6.34
N SER A 36 -5.39 21.22 5.28
CA SER A 36 -5.51 22.66 5.07
C SER A 36 -6.62 22.99 4.07
N THR A 37 -7.19 24.18 4.21
CA THR A 37 -8.14 24.78 3.25
C THR A 37 -7.46 25.66 2.20
N ASP A 38 -6.17 25.98 2.39
CA ASP A 38 -5.47 27.01 1.63
C ASP A 38 -4.50 26.42 0.59
N THR A 39 -4.43 25.10 0.49
CA THR A 39 -3.58 24.33 -0.43
C THR A 39 -4.40 23.75 -1.58
N PRO A 40 -3.77 23.30 -2.69
CA PRO A 40 -4.49 22.75 -3.83
C PRO A 40 -5.46 21.62 -3.43
N PRO A 41 -6.75 21.71 -3.78
CA PRO A 41 -7.75 20.75 -3.32
C PRO A 41 -7.47 19.29 -3.71
N SER A 42 -6.71 19.06 -4.78
CA SER A 42 -6.40 17.73 -5.31
C SER A 42 -5.67 16.82 -4.32
N THR A 43 -4.94 17.39 -3.37
CA THR A 43 -4.13 16.68 -2.36
C THR A 43 -4.44 17.14 -0.94
N SER A 44 -5.52 17.90 -0.76
CA SER A 44 -5.89 18.49 0.54
C SER A 44 -7.17 17.88 1.10
N ILE A 45 -7.20 17.75 2.42
CA ILE A 45 -8.42 17.58 3.23
C ILE A 45 -8.54 18.79 4.17
N SER A 46 -9.76 19.24 4.44
CA SER A 46 -9.98 20.30 5.42
C SER A 46 -9.65 19.80 6.84
N PRO A 47 -9.20 20.66 7.76
CA PRO A 47 -9.00 20.26 9.16
C PRO A 47 -10.27 19.67 9.79
N GLU A 48 -11.44 20.22 9.45
CA GLU A 48 -12.73 19.74 9.94
C GLU A 48 -13.04 18.32 9.45
N ASP A 49 -12.85 18.04 8.16
CA ASP A 49 -13.10 16.70 7.61
C ASP A 49 -12.05 15.68 8.06
N PHE A 50 -10.81 16.12 8.27
CA PHE A 50 -9.79 15.28 8.89
C PHE A 50 -10.16 14.92 10.34
N GLU A 51 -10.63 15.87 11.14
CA GLU A 51 -11.11 15.58 12.50
C GLU A 51 -12.30 14.61 12.48
N LYS A 52 -13.24 14.75 11.53
CA LYS A 52 -14.33 13.77 11.33
C LYS A 52 -13.81 12.37 11.04
N HIS A 53 -12.72 12.23 10.27
CA HIS A 53 -12.09 10.93 10.04
C HIS A 53 -11.52 10.35 11.34
N LEU A 54 -10.77 11.14 12.11
CA LEU A 54 -10.18 10.68 13.38
C LEU A 54 -11.27 10.27 14.38
N HIS A 55 -12.30 11.09 14.51
CA HIS A 55 -13.46 10.80 15.35
C HIS A 55 -14.17 9.52 14.91
N TYR A 56 -14.40 9.34 13.61
CA TYR A 56 -15.02 8.12 13.09
C TYR A 56 -14.19 6.87 13.43
N LEU A 57 -12.87 6.90 13.26
CA LEU A 57 -11.99 5.78 13.63
C LEU A 57 -12.15 5.43 15.12
N LYS A 58 -12.13 6.45 15.98
CA LYS A 58 -12.25 6.28 17.43
C LYS A 58 -13.60 5.70 17.86
N GLU A 59 -14.70 6.19 17.29
CA GLU A 59 -16.06 5.81 17.71
C GLU A 59 -16.56 4.50 17.07
N ASN A 60 -15.84 3.93 16.08
CA ASN A 60 -16.29 2.75 15.33
C ASN A 60 -15.32 1.55 15.47
N ASP A 61 -14.62 1.47 16.61
CA ASP A 61 -13.75 0.36 17.01
C ASP A 61 -12.59 0.08 16.03
N PHE A 62 -12.05 1.11 15.39
CA PHE A 62 -10.85 0.95 14.57
C PHE A 62 -9.59 0.86 15.44
N ASN A 63 -8.71 -0.04 15.07
CA ASN A 63 -7.41 -0.20 15.70
C ASN A 63 -6.37 0.60 14.91
N VAL A 64 -6.17 1.86 15.27
CA VAL A 64 -5.13 2.69 14.64
C VAL A 64 -3.76 2.27 15.19
N ILE A 65 -2.95 1.64 14.36
CA ILE A 65 -1.64 1.07 14.72
C ILE A 65 -0.51 1.72 13.92
N ALA A 66 0.71 1.63 14.45
CA ALA A 66 1.89 2.11 13.74
C ALA A 66 2.11 1.30 12.45
N LEU A 67 2.55 1.97 11.38
CA LEU A 67 2.75 1.33 10.09
C LEU A 67 3.76 0.17 10.18
N ASN A 68 4.85 0.34 10.93
CA ASN A 68 5.86 -0.69 11.06
C ASN A 68 5.30 -1.95 11.74
N GLN A 69 4.49 -1.78 12.79
CA GLN A 69 3.78 -2.88 13.43
C GLN A 69 2.87 -3.60 12.42
N MET A 70 2.10 -2.85 11.62
CA MET A 70 1.24 -3.45 10.58
C MET A 70 2.05 -4.29 9.59
N VAL A 71 3.13 -3.71 9.04
CA VAL A 71 3.96 -4.35 8.02
C VAL A 71 4.69 -5.57 8.59
N GLU A 72 5.31 -5.44 9.76
CA GLU A 72 6.05 -6.52 10.42
C GLU A 72 5.13 -7.71 10.76
N THR A 73 3.95 -7.46 11.35
CA THR A 73 2.96 -8.50 11.64
C THR A 73 2.49 -9.20 10.37
N LEU A 74 2.16 -8.47 9.30
CA LEU A 74 1.75 -9.10 8.04
C LEU A 74 2.88 -9.89 7.38
N LYS A 75 4.12 -9.39 7.39
CA LYS A 75 5.30 -10.13 6.86
C LYS A 75 5.60 -11.40 7.65
N ALA A 76 5.34 -11.39 8.95
CA ALA A 76 5.48 -12.56 9.81
C ALA A 76 4.35 -13.59 9.59
N GLY A 77 3.34 -13.27 8.77
CA GLY A 77 2.15 -14.10 8.62
C GLY A 77 1.29 -14.11 9.87
N GLU A 78 1.34 -13.06 10.69
CA GLU A 78 0.64 -12.97 11.96
C GLU A 78 -0.68 -12.18 11.84
N GLN A 79 -1.54 -12.35 12.85
CA GLN A 79 -2.87 -11.75 12.88
C GLN A 79 -2.82 -10.29 13.37
N LEU A 80 -3.30 -9.37 12.54
CA LEU A 80 -3.62 -8.01 12.93
C LEU A 80 -4.92 -7.97 13.73
N PRO A 81 -5.10 -6.98 14.63
CA PRO A 81 -6.42 -6.72 15.20
C PRO A 81 -7.43 -6.40 14.09
N ASP A 82 -8.69 -6.77 14.27
CA ASP A 82 -9.72 -6.42 13.29
C ASP A 82 -9.82 -4.89 13.15
N LYS A 83 -10.19 -4.41 11.96
CA LYS A 83 -10.21 -2.97 11.64
C LYS A 83 -8.87 -2.25 11.90
N ALA A 84 -7.75 -2.93 11.65
CA ALA A 84 -6.43 -2.32 11.72
C ALA A 84 -6.24 -1.23 10.66
N VAL A 85 -5.84 -0.03 11.08
CA VAL A 85 -5.60 1.12 10.20
C VAL A 85 -4.24 1.75 10.50
N ALA A 86 -3.45 2.01 9.46
CA ALA A 86 -2.24 2.80 9.53
C ALA A 86 -2.46 4.16 8.84
N ILE A 87 -2.15 5.25 9.52
CA ILE A 87 -2.25 6.61 8.97
C ILE A 87 -0.89 7.03 8.44
N THR A 88 -0.83 7.46 7.18
CA THR A 88 0.39 7.97 6.54
C THR A 88 0.19 9.33 5.91
N PHE A 89 1.25 10.13 5.90
CA PHE A 89 1.34 11.41 5.20
C PHE A 89 2.53 11.41 4.26
N ASP A 90 2.36 11.98 3.07
CA ASP A 90 3.43 12.14 2.09
C ASP A 90 3.95 13.59 2.05
N ASP A 91 5.06 13.79 1.35
CA ASP A 91 5.75 15.05 1.01
C ASP A 91 6.43 15.85 2.15
N GLY A 92 5.86 15.93 3.34
CA GLY A 92 6.42 16.74 4.44
C GLY A 92 5.95 18.21 4.45
N TYR A 93 4.69 18.46 4.12
CA TYR A 93 4.10 19.79 4.19
C TYR A 93 3.90 20.31 5.62
N ILE A 94 4.02 21.64 5.79
CA ILE A 94 3.92 22.31 7.10
C ILE A 94 2.59 22.07 7.81
N SER A 95 1.49 21.92 7.06
CA SER A 95 0.16 21.60 7.63
C SER A 95 0.12 20.29 8.41
N ILE A 96 1.05 19.36 8.12
CA ILE A 96 1.16 18.10 8.87
C ILE A 96 1.60 18.42 10.29
N TYR A 97 2.57 19.31 10.47
CA TYR A 97 3.08 19.71 11.78
C TYR A 97 2.11 20.65 12.50
N ASP A 98 1.64 21.71 11.83
CA ASP A 98 0.82 22.74 12.48
C ASP A 98 -0.61 22.27 12.82
N THR A 99 -1.16 21.36 12.00
CA THR A 99 -2.57 20.95 12.10
C THR A 99 -2.73 19.47 12.43
N ALA A 100 -2.16 18.58 11.61
CA ALA A 100 -2.45 17.15 11.73
C ALA A 100 -1.83 16.51 12.98
N PHE A 101 -0.57 16.86 13.28
CA PHE A 101 0.20 16.32 14.39
C PHE A 101 -0.46 16.54 15.76
N PRO A 102 -0.84 17.78 16.18
CA PRO A 102 -1.52 17.98 17.46
C PRO A 102 -2.89 17.28 17.51
N MET A 103 -3.61 17.21 16.40
CA MET A 103 -4.87 16.45 16.32
C MET A 103 -4.60 14.96 16.59
N LEU A 104 -3.70 14.32 15.84
CA LEU A 104 -3.37 12.90 16.02
C LEU A 104 -2.89 12.59 17.44
N GLN A 105 -2.09 13.47 18.05
CA GLN A 105 -1.68 13.34 19.45
C GLN A 105 -2.88 13.34 20.42
N SER A 106 -3.86 14.24 20.21
CA SER A 106 -5.06 14.30 21.06
C SER A 106 -5.92 13.04 20.97
N TYR A 107 -5.87 12.33 19.85
CA TYR A 107 -6.54 11.04 19.65
C TYR A 107 -5.67 9.85 20.10
N GLY A 108 -4.38 10.04 20.37
CA GLY A 108 -3.43 8.97 20.66
C GLY A 108 -3.14 8.08 19.44
N PHE A 109 -3.29 8.62 18.23
CA PHE A 109 -3.13 7.85 16.99
C PHE A 109 -1.72 7.96 16.44
N PRO A 110 -1.00 6.83 16.26
CA PRO A 110 0.30 6.83 15.60
C PRO A 110 0.14 7.13 14.10
N PHE A 111 1.18 7.70 13.51
CA PHE A 111 1.25 7.88 12.06
C PHE A 111 2.69 7.83 11.54
N THR A 112 2.79 7.66 10.22
CA THR A 112 4.04 7.71 9.48
C THR A 112 4.08 8.93 8.57
N LEU A 113 5.22 9.60 8.54
CA LEU A 113 5.52 10.69 7.63
C LEU A 113 6.58 10.26 6.62
N PHE A 114 6.18 10.12 5.35
CA PHE A 114 7.08 10.01 4.22
C PHE A 114 7.46 11.41 3.75
N LEU A 115 8.74 11.75 3.74
CA LEU A 115 9.20 13.10 3.38
C LEU A 115 10.25 13.09 2.28
N SER A 116 10.24 14.16 1.47
CA SER A 116 11.29 14.41 0.49
C SER A 116 12.35 15.32 1.10
N THR A 117 13.58 14.84 1.21
CA THR A 117 14.60 15.53 2.02
C THR A 117 15.11 16.82 1.38
N GLY A 118 15.07 16.93 0.06
CA GLY A 118 15.58 18.07 -0.70
C GLY A 118 14.86 19.40 -0.37
N PRO A 119 13.52 19.49 -0.51
CA PRO A 119 12.75 20.67 -0.11
C PRO A 119 12.99 21.09 1.34
N ILE A 120 13.09 20.12 2.26
CA ILE A 120 13.32 20.36 3.69
C ILE A 120 14.74 20.91 3.94
N ASP A 121 15.77 20.32 3.32
CA ASP A 121 17.15 20.80 3.40
C ASP A 121 17.29 22.23 2.85
N ARG A 122 16.51 22.57 1.80
CA ARG A 122 16.46 23.92 1.23
C ARG A 122 15.57 24.89 2.01
N GLN A 123 14.93 24.46 3.10
CA GLN A 123 13.96 25.25 3.86
C GLN A 123 12.88 25.86 2.95
N GLN A 124 12.39 25.05 2.01
CA GLN A 124 11.38 25.50 1.06
C GLN A 124 10.11 25.91 1.80
N GLN A 125 9.49 27.01 1.36
CA GLN A 125 8.25 27.49 1.96
C GLN A 125 7.16 26.41 1.92
N ASN A 126 6.35 26.34 2.99
CA ASN A 126 5.27 25.38 3.19
C ASN A 126 5.72 23.92 3.43
N PHE A 127 7.02 23.68 3.64
CA PHE A 127 7.53 22.42 4.15
C PHE A 127 7.90 22.55 5.63
N ILE A 128 7.80 21.44 6.35
CA ILE A 128 8.37 21.32 7.69
C ILE A 128 9.90 21.45 7.63
N ASN A 129 10.53 21.80 8.75
CA ASN A 129 11.98 21.80 8.90
C ASN A 129 12.47 20.61 9.75
N TRP A 130 13.79 20.41 9.80
CA TRP A 130 14.39 19.30 10.56
C TRP A 130 14.21 19.39 12.07
N GLU A 131 14.02 20.58 12.65
CA GLU A 131 13.74 20.73 14.08
C GLU A 131 12.34 20.18 14.39
N GLN A 132 11.35 20.55 13.59
CA GLN A 132 9.98 20.05 13.66
C GLN A 132 9.91 18.53 13.42
N ILE A 133 10.69 18.01 12.46
CA ILE A 133 10.78 16.56 12.21
C ILE A 133 11.36 15.83 13.42
N LYS A 134 12.39 16.37 14.06
CA LYS A 134 12.99 15.78 15.27
C LYS A 134 12.01 15.78 16.44
N GLU A 135 11.20 16.83 16.57
CA GLU A 135 10.13 16.89 17.57
C GLU A 135 9.10 15.78 17.34
N MET A 136 8.57 15.67 16.11
CA MET A 136 7.64 14.60 15.74
C MET A 136 8.25 13.21 15.95
N SER A 137 9.50 13.00 15.51
CA SER A 137 10.25 11.76 15.73
C SER A 137 10.34 11.41 17.23
N SER A 138 10.66 12.40 18.07
CA SER A 138 10.76 12.21 19.53
C SER A 138 9.40 11.90 20.18
N ALA A 139 8.31 12.34 19.56
CA ALA A 139 6.95 12.01 19.95
C ALA A 139 6.46 10.65 19.41
N GLY A 140 7.32 9.88 18.74
CA GLY A 140 7.01 8.53 18.24
C GLY A 140 6.46 8.49 16.82
N VAL A 141 6.51 9.59 16.07
CA VAL A 141 6.16 9.59 14.63
C VAL A 141 7.24 8.84 13.85
N ILE A 142 6.82 7.91 13.01
CA ILE A 142 7.72 7.20 12.10
C ILE A 142 8.10 8.15 10.96
N ILE A 143 9.40 8.38 10.77
CA ILE A 143 9.91 9.19 9.66
C ILE A 143 10.47 8.26 8.60
N ALA A 144 9.95 8.37 7.37
CA ALA A 144 10.21 7.47 6.27
C ALA A 144 10.47 8.20 4.95
N ASN A 145 10.85 7.45 3.92
CA ASN A 145 11.52 7.97 2.73
C ASN A 145 10.52 8.33 1.63
N HIS A 146 10.67 9.53 1.05
CA HIS A 146 9.98 9.96 -0.17
C HIS A 146 10.96 10.54 -1.21
N MET A 147 12.14 9.93 -1.31
CA MET A 147 13.27 10.34 -2.16
C MET A 147 13.84 11.71 -1.75
N VAL A 148 14.89 12.20 -2.44
CA VAL A 148 15.42 13.54 -2.15
C VAL A 148 14.55 14.58 -2.84
N GLU A 149 14.31 14.41 -4.14
CA GLU A 149 13.68 15.43 -5.00
C GLU A 149 12.26 15.10 -5.46
N HIS A 150 11.64 14.05 -4.92
CA HIS A 150 10.33 13.57 -5.39
C HIS A 150 10.28 13.39 -6.94
N PRO A 151 11.21 12.62 -7.53
CA PRO A 151 11.28 12.50 -8.98
C PRO A 151 10.08 11.73 -9.53
N TYR A 152 9.66 12.01 -10.77
CA TYR A 152 8.82 11.08 -11.50
C TYR A 152 9.67 9.85 -11.88
N MET A 153 9.58 8.79 -11.07
CA MET A 153 10.54 7.68 -11.12
C MET A 153 10.55 6.94 -12.47
N LEU A 154 9.41 6.86 -13.17
CA LEU A 154 9.31 6.20 -14.48
C LEU A 154 9.96 7.01 -15.63
N ALA A 155 10.37 8.25 -15.39
CA ALA A 155 11.06 9.07 -16.39
C ALA A 155 12.54 8.71 -16.48
N LYS A 156 12.95 8.25 -17.67
CA LYS A 156 14.35 8.12 -18.08
C LYS A 156 14.84 9.44 -18.66
N GLY A 157 16.08 9.80 -18.37
CA GLY A 157 16.75 10.94 -19.00
C GLY A 157 16.98 10.71 -20.50
N GLN A 158 17.28 11.78 -21.23
CA GLN A 158 17.64 11.67 -22.63
C GLN A 158 18.93 10.82 -22.76
N ASP A 159 18.87 9.79 -23.60
CA ASP A 159 19.95 8.83 -23.82
C ASP A 159 20.39 8.04 -22.56
N GLU A 160 19.61 8.08 -21.48
CA GLU A 160 19.89 7.35 -20.25
C GLU A 160 19.57 5.86 -20.43
N SER A 161 20.59 5.01 -20.27
CA SER A 161 20.40 3.57 -20.25
C SER A 161 19.58 3.14 -19.03
N GLU A 162 18.98 1.95 -19.07
CA GLU A 162 18.22 1.42 -17.94
C GLU A 162 19.06 1.29 -16.66
N LEU A 163 20.34 0.88 -16.80
CA LEU A 163 21.25 0.78 -15.68
C LEU A 163 21.57 2.14 -15.07
N GLU A 164 21.80 3.17 -15.89
CA GLU A 164 22.04 4.54 -15.40
C GLU A 164 20.82 5.11 -14.70
N TRP A 165 19.63 4.87 -15.25
CA TRP A 165 18.36 5.27 -14.68
C TRP A 165 18.14 4.65 -13.30
N ILE A 166 18.27 3.32 -13.17
CA ILE A 166 18.13 2.63 -11.88
C ILE A 166 19.21 3.09 -10.89
N ASN A 167 20.46 3.22 -11.31
CA ASN A 167 21.54 3.72 -10.45
C ASN A 167 21.29 5.15 -9.96
N ARG A 168 20.67 6.02 -10.79
CA ARG A 168 20.30 7.38 -10.39
C ARG A 168 19.18 7.35 -9.34
N LEU A 169 18.16 6.53 -9.54
CA LEU A 169 17.07 6.38 -8.57
C LEU A 169 17.55 5.76 -7.25
N GLU A 170 18.42 4.76 -7.29
CA GLU A 170 19.01 4.14 -6.10
C GLU A 170 19.84 5.16 -5.30
N LYS A 171 20.63 6.00 -5.98
CA LYS A 171 21.37 7.10 -5.32
C LYS A 171 20.44 8.11 -4.66
N GLU A 172 19.33 8.47 -5.30
CA GLU A 172 18.28 9.31 -4.70
C GLU A 172 17.70 8.66 -3.43
N LEU A 173 17.28 7.39 -3.53
CA LEU A 173 16.69 6.62 -2.43
C LEU A 173 17.63 6.57 -1.22
N LEU A 174 18.86 6.10 -1.42
CA LEU A 174 19.83 5.89 -0.34
C LEU A 174 20.33 7.20 0.26
N LYS A 175 20.42 8.27 -0.54
CA LYS A 175 20.78 9.60 -0.04
C LYS A 175 19.68 10.16 0.87
N ALA A 176 18.41 10.00 0.50
CA ALA A 176 17.29 10.40 1.36
C ALA A 176 17.24 9.58 2.65
N GLU A 177 17.45 8.26 2.56
CA GLU A 177 17.43 7.36 3.72
C GLU A 177 18.52 7.74 4.73
N LEU A 178 19.76 7.90 4.25
CA LEU A 178 20.89 8.31 5.09
C LEU A 178 20.63 9.68 5.73
N ARG A 179 19.98 10.59 5.00
CA ARG A 179 19.66 11.93 5.51
C ARG A 179 18.63 11.85 6.65
N ILE A 180 17.60 11.02 6.51
CA ILE A 180 16.61 10.76 7.56
C ILE A 180 17.27 10.13 8.78
N GLU A 181 18.11 9.12 8.60
CA GLU A 181 18.82 8.43 9.67
C GLU A 181 19.72 9.41 10.45
N GLN A 182 20.47 10.27 9.75
CA GLN A 182 21.31 11.28 10.39
C GLN A 182 20.54 12.33 11.20
N GLN A 183 19.29 12.65 10.80
CA GLN A 183 18.50 13.66 11.49
C GLN A 183 17.63 13.10 12.61
N THR A 184 17.20 11.85 12.51
CA THR A 184 16.18 11.28 13.39
C THR A 184 16.64 10.03 14.15
N GLY A 185 17.71 9.38 13.68
CA GLY A 185 18.13 8.06 14.13
C GLY A 185 17.24 6.91 13.61
N GLN A 186 16.25 7.20 12.76
CA GLN A 186 15.35 6.20 12.18
C GLN A 186 15.82 5.76 10.79
N SER A 187 15.75 4.46 10.52
CA SER A 187 15.82 3.88 9.17
C SER A 187 14.89 2.67 9.12
N HIS A 188 13.65 2.91 8.67
CA HIS A 188 12.65 1.84 8.52
C HIS A 188 12.73 1.15 7.17
N ARG A 189 13.50 1.73 6.22
CA ARG A 189 13.57 1.28 4.82
C ARG A 189 12.19 1.17 4.17
N TYR A 190 11.33 2.14 4.43
CA TYR A 190 10.04 2.29 3.76
C TYR A 190 10.10 3.42 2.76
N LEU A 191 9.70 3.15 1.52
CA LEU A 191 9.56 4.15 0.47
C LEU A 191 8.09 4.30 0.11
N ALA A 192 7.54 5.50 0.27
CA ALA A 192 6.36 5.87 -0.51
C ALA A 192 6.84 6.24 -1.92
N TYR A 193 6.29 5.60 -2.95
CA TYR A 193 6.64 5.95 -4.33
C TYR A 193 6.12 7.35 -4.66
N PRO A 194 6.95 8.31 -5.11
CA PRO A 194 6.48 9.55 -5.71
C PRO A 194 5.38 9.27 -6.74
N PHE A 195 4.25 9.98 -6.61
CA PHE A 195 3.04 9.79 -7.43
C PHE A 195 2.37 8.41 -7.32
N GLY A 196 2.86 7.52 -6.46
CA GLY A 196 2.40 6.14 -6.29
C GLY A 196 2.75 5.21 -7.45
N GLU A 197 3.75 5.56 -8.25
CA GLU A 197 4.06 4.88 -9.52
C GLU A 197 5.39 4.15 -9.49
N PHE A 198 5.38 2.94 -10.02
CA PHE A 198 6.53 2.03 -10.04
C PHE A 198 6.45 1.12 -11.27
N ASN A 199 7.53 0.40 -11.54
CA ASN A 199 7.57 -0.72 -12.47
C ASN A 199 8.43 -1.85 -11.89
N THR A 200 8.60 -2.94 -12.63
CA THR A 200 9.36 -4.11 -12.17
C THR A 200 10.80 -3.76 -11.82
N GLU A 201 11.49 -2.96 -12.63
CA GLU A 201 12.89 -2.61 -12.41
C GLU A 201 13.09 -1.77 -11.15
N ILE A 202 12.18 -0.82 -10.89
CA ILE A 202 12.18 -0.03 -9.64
C ILE A 202 11.91 -0.94 -8.43
N LYS A 203 10.95 -1.87 -8.52
CA LYS A 203 10.67 -2.82 -7.44
C LYS A 203 11.89 -3.67 -7.10
N ASN A 204 12.58 -4.18 -8.12
CA ASN A 204 13.80 -4.97 -7.94
C ASN A 204 14.91 -4.13 -7.27
N MET A 205 15.01 -2.84 -7.57
CA MET A 205 15.94 -1.93 -6.89
C MET A 205 15.61 -1.77 -5.39
N LEU A 206 14.32 -1.66 -5.02
CA LEU A 206 13.92 -1.64 -3.62
C LEU A 206 14.25 -2.95 -2.91
N GLU A 207 13.90 -4.08 -3.54
CA GLU A 207 14.16 -5.41 -2.99
C GLU A 207 15.65 -5.63 -2.72
N ALA A 208 16.51 -5.28 -3.68
CA ALA A 208 17.96 -5.38 -3.54
C ALA A 208 18.54 -4.51 -2.41
N ASN A 209 17.77 -3.51 -1.95
CA ASN A 209 18.12 -2.62 -0.85
C ASN A 209 17.28 -2.87 0.42
N ASP A 210 16.56 -3.99 0.52
CA ASP A 210 15.72 -4.34 1.68
C ASP A 210 14.62 -3.30 1.99
N PHE A 211 14.10 -2.61 0.97
CA PHE A 211 13.00 -1.65 1.13
C PHE A 211 11.62 -2.29 0.98
N ILE A 212 10.66 -1.74 1.71
CA ILE A 212 9.21 -1.95 1.49
C ILE A 212 8.69 -0.77 0.67
N GLY A 213 7.89 -1.06 -0.35
CA GLY A 213 7.31 -0.06 -1.24
C GLY A 213 5.85 0.19 -0.91
N LEU A 214 5.45 1.46 -0.78
CA LEU A 214 4.07 1.89 -0.61
C LEU A 214 3.61 2.67 -1.84
N ALA A 215 2.62 2.12 -2.54
CA ALA A 215 2.04 2.71 -3.72
C ALA A 215 0.82 3.57 -3.38
N GLN A 216 0.14 4.10 -4.40
CA GLN A 216 -1.14 4.81 -4.23
C GLN A 216 -2.27 4.15 -5.04
N ASN A 217 -2.26 2.81 -5.12
CA ASN A 217 -3.38 2.02 -5.62
C ASN A 217 -4.38 1.71 -4.49
N SER A 218 -5.66 1.70 -4.83
CA SER A 218 -6.76 1.57 -3.87
C SER A 218 -6.90 0.12 -3.40
N GLY A 219 -6.62 -0.17 -2.13
CA GLY A 219 -6.81 -1.52 -1.59
C GLY A 219 -6.41 -1.68 -0.14
N ALA A 220 -6.91 -2.76 0.46
CA ALA A 220 -6.45 -3.25 1.75
C ALA A 220 -5.16 -4.07 1.58
N VAL A 221 -4.45 -4.24 2.70
CA VAL A 221 -3.23 -5.05 2.81
C VAL A 221 -3.50 -6.29 3.65
N GLY A 222 -2.78 -7.36 3.38
CA GLY A 222 -2.84 -8.64 4.08
C GLY A 222 -1.55 -9.43 3.88
N VAL A 223 -1.47 -10.64 4.44
CA VAL A 223 -0.23 -11.44 4.50
C VAL A 223 0.39 -11.76 3.14
N ASN A 224 -0.43 -11.88 2.09
CA ASN A 224 0.00 -12.17 0.71
C ASN A 224 0.06 -10.91 -0.17
N SER A 225 0.08 -9.71 0.42
CA SER A 225 0.24 -8.48 -0.34
C SER A 225 1.64 -8.37 -0.94
N ASP A 226 1.73 -7.65 -2.05
CA ASP A 226 3.00 -7.26 -2.65
C ASP A 226 3.70 -6.21 -1.76
N PHE A 227 4.62 -6.63 -0.91
CA PHE A 227 5.35 -5.75 0.02
C PHE A 227 6.27 -4.74 -0.68
N LEU A 228 6.50 -4.89 -1.98
CA LEU A 228 7.18 -3.90 -2.80
C LEU A 228 6.19 -2.94 -3.47
N ALA A 229 4.88 -3.06 -3.23
CA ALA A 229 3.85 -2.18 -3.76
C ALA A 229 2.56 -2.21 -2.92
N LEU A 230 2.68 -2.01 -1.61
CA LEU A 230 1.53 -2.01 -0.70
C LEU A 230 0.52 -0.93 -1.11
N PRO A 231 -0.76 -1.27 -1.31
CA PRO A 231 -1.80 -0.31 -1.63
C PRO A 231 -2.07 0.66 -0.47
N ARG A 232 -2.54 1.87 -0.82
CA ARG A 232 -2.99 2.89 0.12
C ARG A 232 -4.26 3.55 -0.40
N PHE A 233 -5.18 3.89 0.50
CA PHE A 233 -6.34 4.69 0.15
C PHE A 233 -6.02 6.19 0.25
N PRO A 234 -6.00 6.93 -0.87
CA PRO A 234 -5.85 8.38 -0.83
C PRO A 234 -7.13 9.04 -0.32
N LEU A 235 -6.99 9.89 0.70
CA LEU A 235 -8.09 10.61 1.34
C LEU A 235 -7.89 12.13 1.19
N ALA A 236 -8.05 12.60 -0.04
CA ALA A 236 -7.99 14.00 -0.40
C ALA A 236 -9.13 14.36 -1.37
N SER A 237 -9.50 15.65 -1.43
CA SER A 237 -10.55 16.15 -2.31
C SER A 237 -11.86 15.34 -2.15
N ILE A 238 -12.51 14.97 -3.25
CA ILE A 238 -13.71 14.12 -3.28
C ILE A 238 -13.53 12.78 -2.55
N TYR A 239 -12.31 12.29 -2.40
CA TYR A 239 -12.03 11.03 -1.71
C TYR A 239 -11.97 11.18 -0.18
N ALA A 240 -11.92 12.42 0.32
CA ALA A 240 -12.05 12.75 1.74
C ALA A 240 -13.51 12.76 2.23
N ASN A 241 -14.49 12.52 1.34
CA ASN A 241 -15.87 12.37 1.80
C ASN A 241 -16.00 11.11 2.67
N LEU A 242 -16.28 11.33 3.96
CA LEU A 242 -16.33 10.27 4.96
C LEU A 242 -17.33 9.16 4.59
N ASP A 243 -18.50 9.47 4.04
CA ASP A 243 -19.50 8.44 3.72
C ASP A 243 -18.99 7.40 2.71
N THR A 244 -18.16 7.84 1.76
CA THR A 244 -17.48 6.92 0.83
C THR A 244 -16.21 6.31 1.41
N ALA A 245 -15.55 7.00 2.35
CA ALA A 245 -14.33 6.52 2.98
C ALA A 245 -14.60 5.36 3.94
N LYS A 246 -15.75 5.35 4.64
CA LYS A 246 -16.16 4.28 5.58
C LYS A 246 -16.02 2.88 4.98
N ILE A 247 -16.47 2.69 3.74
CA ILE A 247 -16.40 1.40 3.03
C ILE A 247 -14.95 0.98 2.77
N LYS A 248 -14.08 1.93 2.47
CA LYS A 248 -12.65 1.67 2.21
C LYS A 248 -11.90 1.35 3.51
N LEU A 249 -12.21 2.09 4.57
CA LEU A 249 -11.62 1.88 5.90
C LEU A 249 -11.88 0.47 6.43
N ASP A 250 -13.05 -0.08 6.15
CA ASP A 250 -13.47 -1.40 6.65
C ASP A 250 -13.23 -2.54 5.63
N SER A 251 -12.41 -2.30 4.61
CA SER A 251 -12.14 -3.30 3.57
C SER A 251 -11.17 -4.39 4.04
N LYS A 252 -11.33 -5.59 3.47
CA LYS A 252 -10.42 -6.73 3.64
C LYS A 252 -9.58 -6.93 2.37
N ALA A 253 -8.38 -7.47 2.51
CA ALA A 253 -7.50 -7.73 1.37
C ALA A 253 -7.89 -9.05 0.71
N PHE A 254 -7.93 -9.07 -0.62
CA PHE A 254 -7.98 -10.33 -1.34
C PHE A 254 -6.65 -11.07 -1.23
N ASN A 255 -6.71 -12.40 -1.22
CA ASN A 255 -5.56 -13.25 -1.42
C ASN A 255 -5.34 -13.43 -2.93
N VAL A 256 -4.45 -12.62 -3.52
CA VAL A 256 -4.15 -12.64 -4.97
C VAL A 256 -2.73 -13.13 -5.21
N ASP A 257 -2.62 -14.35 -5.74
CA ASP A 257 -1.32 -15.01 -5.99
C ASP A 257 -0.66 -14.63 -7.30
N LEU A 258 -1.48 -14.21 -8.27
CA LEU A 258 -1.02 -13.95 -9.63
C LEU A 258 -1.69 -12.69 -10.15
N ILE A 259 -0.86 -11.84 -10.74
CA ILE A 259 -1.25 -10.67 -11.52
C ILE A 259 -0.42 -10.71 -12.79
N GLN A 260 -1.07 -10.77 -13.95
CA GLN A 260 -0.39 -10.75 -15.24
C GLN A 260 -1.06 -9.79 -16.23
N PRO A 261 -0.33 -8.81 -16.79
CA PRO A 261 1.11 -8.56 -16.61
C PRO A 261 1.47 -8.04 -15.22
N LEU A 262 2.71 -8.30 -14.79
CA LEU A 262 3.21 -7.92 -13.46
C LEU A 262 3.44 -6.41 -13.32
N SER A 263 3.97 -5.77 -14.37
CA SER A 263 4.22 -4.33 -14.36
C SER A 263 2.91 -3.57 -14.56
N PRO A 264 2.64 -2.53 -13.76
CA PRO A 264 1.52 -1.63 -13.98
C PRO A 264 1.75 -0.68 -15.17
N VAL A 265 2.97 -0.63 -15.72
CA VAL A 265 3.32 0.23 -16.85
C VAL A 265 2.94 -0.45 -18.17
N THR A 266 2.18 0.26 -19.01
CA THR A 266 1.67 -0.26 -20.28
C THR A 266 1.63 0.81 -21.37
N GLN A 267 1.67 0.37 -22.63
CA GLN A 267 1.36 1.20 -23.80
C GLN A 267 -0.08 1.03 -24.27
N ASP A 268 -0.75 -0.04 -23.84
CA ASP A 268 -2.13 -0.32 -24.18
C ASP A 268 -3.07 0.56 -23.36
N ARG A 269 -4.14 1.03 -24.01
CA ARG A 269 -5.15 1.90 -23.38
C ARG A 269 -6.25 1.12 -22.67
N ASN A 270 -6.20 -0.21 -22.70
CA ASN A 270 -7.16 -1.13 -22.09
C ASN A 270 -6.53 -2.53 -21.89
N PRO A 271 -5.36 -2.62 -21.25
CA PRO A 271 -4.63 -3.88 -21.12
C PRO A 271 -5.53 -4.95 -20.49
N PRO A 272 -5.55 -6.19 -21.01
CA PRO A 272 -6.17 -7.30 -20.30
C PRO A 272 -5.32 -7.64 -19.07
N VAL A 273 -5.96 -8.21 -18.04
CA VAL A 273 -5.24 -8.74 -16.88
C VAL A 273 -5.79 -10.09 -16.47
N THR A 274 -4.89 -10.99 -16.11
CA THR A 274 -5.22 -12.25 -15.47
C THR A 274 -4.90 -12.14 -13.99
N LEU A 275 -5.87 -12.49 -13.15
CA LEU A 275 -5.76 -12.54 -11.70
C LEU A 275 -6.02 -13.96 -11.22
N LYS A 276 -5.27 -14.42 -10.20
CA LYS A 276 -5.60 -15.65 -9.47
C LYS A 276 -6.01 -15.28 -8.05
N PHE A 277 -7.30 -15.37 -7.77
CA PHE A 277 -7.84 -15.25 -6.41
C PHE A 277 -7.73 -16.61 -5.73
N ASN A 278 -7.02 -16.69 -4.62
CA ASN A 278 -6.96 -17.89 -3.80
C ASN A 278 -8.21 -18.05 -2.92
N ASP A 279 -8.20 -19.12 -2.13
CA ASP A 279 -9.16 -19.29 -1.05
C ASP A 279 -9.12 -18.09 -0.08
N GLY A 280 -10.30 -17.82 0.47
CA GLY A 280 -10.56 -16.77 1.43
C GLY A 280 -12.05 -16.80 1.79
N ASN A 281 -12.48 -15.99 2.75
CA ASN A 281 -13.89 -15.93 3.16
C ASN A 281 -14.74 -15.09 2.18
N TYR A 282 -14.73 -15.42 0.90
CA TYR A 282 -15.56 -14.81 -0.13
C TYR A 282 -16.00 -15.83 -1.19
N ASN A 283 -17.12 -15.56 -1.84
CA ASN A 283 -17.58 -16.39 -2.95
C ASN A 283 -17.01 -15.84 -4.26
N LEU A 284 -16.23 -16.65 -4.98
CA LEU A 284 -15.69 -16.30 -6.31
C LEU A 284 -16.78 -15.82 -7.27
N SER A 285 -18.01 -16.35 -7.17
CA SER A 285 -19.14 -15.94 -8.02
C SER A 285 -19.63 -14.51 -7.75
N GLN A 286 -19.26 -13.92 -6.62
CA GLN A 286 -19.65 -12.57 -6.22
C GLN A 286 -18.53 -11.54 -6.45
N ILE A 287 -17.38 -11.97 -7.00
CA ILE A 287 -16.34 -11.03 -7.44
C ILE A 287 -16.88 -10.23 -8.62
N GLY A 288 -16.93 -8.91 -8.44
CA GLY A 288 -17.21 -7.93 -9.48
C GLY A 288 -16.00 -7.04 -9.70
N CYS A 289 -15.62 -6.80 -10.96
CA CYS A 289 -14.56 -5.87 -11.30
C CYS A 289 -15.09 -4.66 -12.08
N PHE A 290 -14.50 -3.49 -11.85
CA PHE A 290 -14.99 -2.20 -12.30
C PHE A 290 -13.84 -1.28 -12.74
N ALA A 291 -14.12 -0.38 -13.67
CA ALA A 291 -13.28 0.77 -13.99
C ALA A 291 -14.15 1.99 -14.17
N ASN A 292 -13.77 3.15 -13.62
CA ASN A 292 -14.56 4.38 -13.65
C ASN A 292 -16.03 4.16 -13.25
N SER A 293 -16.26 3.36 -12.21
CA SER A 293 -17.58 2.97 -11.71
C SER A 293 -18.47 2.19 -12.68
N LYS A 294 -17.92 1.66 -13.78
CA LYS A 294 -18.61 0.76 -14.71
C LYS A 294 -18.11 -0.68 -14.53
N PRO A 295 -18.99 -1.69 -14.62
CA PRO A 295 -18.57 -3.10 -14.64
C PRO A 295 -17.64 -3.39 -15.81
N LEU A 296 -16.62 -4.20 -15.57
CA LEU A 296 -15.71 -4.72 -16.60
C LEU A 296 -16.18 -6.11 -17.07
N PRO A 297 -16.02 -6.44 -18.37
CA PRO A 297 -16.16 -7.82 -18.83
C PRO A 297 -15.12 -8.72 -18.17
N MET A 298 -15.57 -9.88 -17.69
CA MET A 298 -14.71 -10.86 -17.02
C MET A 298 -15.02 -12.27 -17.51
N THR A 299 -13.98 -13.08 -17.65
CA THR A 299 -14.07 -14.49 -18.03
C THR A 299 -13.29 -15.33 -17.01
N TRP A 300 -13.96 -16.28 -16.37
CA TRP A 300 -13.27 -17.30 -15.58
C TRP A 300 -12.55 -18.25 -16.53
N ILE A 301 -11.21 -18.25 -16.50
CA ILE A 301 -10.40 -19.23 -17.23
C ILE A 301 -10.54 -20.58 -16.54
N ASP A 302 -10.39 -20.58 -15.21
CA ASP A 302 -10.68 -21.72 -14.33
C ASP A 302 -11.21 -21.21 -13.00
N LYS A 303 -12.53 -21.30 -12.83
CA LYS A 303 -13.20 -20.83 -11.61
C LYS A 303 -12.84 -21.67 -10.38
N SER A 304 -12.52 -22.96 -10.55
CA SER A 304 -12.15 -23.84 -9.43
C SER A 304 -10.78 -23.49 -8.85
N GLN A 305 -9.94 -22.83 -9.64
CA GLN A 305 -8.61 -22.34 -9.25
C GLN A 305 -8.58 -20.81 -9.05
N GLY A 306 -9.75 -20.16 -9.10
CA GLY A 306 -9.87 -18.70 -8.96
C GLY A 306 -9.18 -17.88 -10.06
N LEU A 307 -8.93 -18.47 -11.23
CA LEU A 307 -8.25 -17.82 -12.35
C LEU A 307 -9.23 -17.01 -13.20
N LEU A 308 -9.16 -15.69 -13.07
CA LEU A 308 -10.04 -14.71 -13.72
C LEU A 308 -9.27 -13.89 -14.75
N LYS A 309 -9.84 -13.70 -15.94
CA LYS A 309 -9.36 -12.74 -16.93
C LYS A 309 -10.31 -11.55 -16.99
N ILE A 310 -9.77 -10.34 -16.95
CA ILE A 310 -10.48 -9.09 -17.15
C ILE A 310 -10.09 -8.55 -18.54
N GLU A 311 -11.09 -8.27 -19.38
CA GLU A 311 -10.89 -7.82 -20.76
C GLU A 311 -11.77 -6.59 -21.03
N PRO A 312 -11.25 -5.38 -20.79
CA PRO A 312 -12.03 -4.16 -20.99
C PRO A 312 -12.39 -3.94 -22.47
N ASN A 313 -13.63 -3.52 -22.71
CA ASN A 313 -14.17 -3.16 -24.02
C ASN A 313 -14.04 -1.66 -24.35
N GLU A 314 -13.65 -0.83 -23.37
CA GLU A 314 -13.43 0.62 -23.51
C GLU A 314 -11.94 0.95 -23.29
N SER A 315 -11.45 1.95 -24.01
CA SER A 315 -10.10 2.52 -23.85
C SER A 315 -10.09 3.68 -22.85
N TYR A 316 -9.00 3.82 -22.09
CA TYR A 316 -8.81 4.84 -21.06
C TYR A 316 -7.83 5.93 -21.52
N SER A 317 -8.26 7.18 -21.50
CA SER A 317 -7.47 8.32 -22.02
C SER A 317 -6.44 8.88 -21.03
N GLY A 318 -6.64 8.67 -19.73
CA GLY A 318 -5.75 9.20 -18.69
C GLY A 318 -4.36 8.55 -18.69
N ARG A 319 -3.40 9.22 -18.06
CA ARG A 319 -2.06 8.66 -17.75
C ARG A 319 -2.14 7.50 -16.76
N ARG A 320 -3.15 7.55 -15.89
CA ARG A 320 -3.45 6.53 -14.88
C ARG A 320 -4.90 6.11 -14.93
N TRP A 321 -5.16 4.82 -14.74
CA TRP A 321 -6.48 4.27 -14.46
C TRP A 321 -6.32 3.01 -13.59
N ARG A 322 -7.43 2.41 -13.18
CA ARG A 322 -7.40 1.20 -12.35
C ARG A 322 -8.54 0.26 -12.70
N TYR A 323 -8.31 -1.02 -12.52
CA TYR A 323 -9.36 -2.02 -12.41
C TYR A 323 -9.53 -2.37 -10.94
N LEU A 324 -10.74 -2.23 -10.44
CA LEU A 324 -11.10 -2.46 -9.05
C LEU A 324 -11.94 -3.73 -8.98
N CYS A 325 -11.50 -4.74 -8.24
CA CYS A 325 -12.30 -5.92 -7.95
C CYS A 325 -12.76 -5.90 -6.48
N THR A 326 -14.02 -6.24 -6.26
CA THR A 326 -14.63 -6.32 -4.92
C THR A 326 -15.50 -7.56 -4.78
N ALA A 327 -15.58 -8.11 -3.57
CA ALA A 327 -16.56 -9.13 -3.20
C ALA A 327 -17.09 -8.86 -1.78
N PRO A 328 -18.38 -9.09 -1.50
CA PRO A 328 -18.91 -8.94 -0.15
C PRO A 328 -18.31 -10.01 0.78
N VAL A 329 -18.05 -9.62 2.02
CA VAL A 329 -17.73 -10.56 3.10
C VAL A 329 -19.04 -11.21 3.58
N PRO A 330 -19.16 -12.55 3.60
CA PRO A 330 -20.39 -13.22 4.03
C PRO A 330 -20.80 -12.84 5.45
N GLY A 331 -22.02 -12.33 5.61
CA GLY A 331 -22.59 -11.97 6.92
C GLY A 331 -22.11 -10.65 7.51
N GLU A 332 -21.24 -9.91 6.81
CA GLU A 332 -20.71 -8.62 7.25
C GLU A 332 -21.05 -7.52 6.22
N ASN A 333 -21.12 -6.26 6.67
CA ASN A 333 -21.26 -5.11 5.75
C ASN A 333 -19.87 -4.61 5.29
N ARG A 334 -19.03 -5.56 4.87
CA ARG A 334 -17.63 -5.33 4.47
C ARG A 334 -17.36 -5.92 3.11
N PHE A 335 -16.29 -5.45 2.48
CA PHE A 335 -15.90 -5.89 1.15
C PHE A 335 -14.43 -6.28 1.13
N TYR A 336 -14.14 -7.40 0.48
CA TYR A 336 -12.82 -7.64 -0.07
C TYR A 336 -12.55 -6.63 -1.18
N TRP A 337 -11.34 -6.08 -1.22
CA TRP A 337 -10.98 -4.99 -2.11
C TRP A 337 -9.59 -5.16 -2.67
N PHE A 338 -9.48 -5.17 -4.00
CA PHE A 338 -8.21 -5.27 -4.71
C PHE A 338 -8.21 -4.39 -5.95
N SER A 339 -7.11 -3.71 -6.25
CA SER A 339 -7.00 -2.95 -7.49
C SER A 339 -5.71 -3.23 -8.24
N VAL A 340 -5.87 -3.32 -9.55
CA VAL A 340 -4.78 -3.28 -10.52
C VAL A 340 -4.66 -1.85 -11.01
N GLN A 341 -3.52 -1.21 -10.77
CA GLN A 341 -3.24 0.11 -11.29
C GLN A 341 -2.55 0.00 -12.66
N TRP A 342 -2.93 0.90 -13.56
CA TRP A 342 -2.30 1.05 -14.86
C TRP A 342 -1.72 2.43 -15.01
N ILE A 343 -0.54 2.48 -15.59
CA ILE A 343 0.20 3.70 -15.87
C ILE A 343 0.63 3.63 -17.32
N LYS A 344 0.26 4.64 -18.09
CA LYS A 344 0.81 4.87 -19.42
C LYS A 344 1.65 6.13 -19.37
N PRO A 345 2.98 6.03 -19.27
CA PRO A 345 3.87 7.17 -19.39
C PRO A 345 3.62 7.91 -20.72
N ASP A 346 3.76 9.23 -20.67
CA ASP A 346 3.58 10.12 -21.82
C ASP A 346 4.61 9.89 -22.92
#